data_AF-A0A7R9UIT8-F1
#
_entry.id   AF-A0A7R9UIT8-F1
#
_cell.length_a   1.000
_cell.length_b   1.000
_cell.length_c   1.000
_cell.angle_alpha   90.00
_cell.angle_beta   90.00
_cell.angle_gamma   90.00
#
_symmetry.space_group_name_H-M   'P 1'
#
loop_
_entity.id
_entity.type
_entity.pdbx_description
1 polymer ?
#
loop_
_entity_poly.entity_id
_entity_poly.type
_entity_poly.pdbx_seq_one_letter_code
_entity_poly.pdbx_strand_id
1 'polypeptide(L)'
;VRAAHDDVYLLGRPVDVFAALADFTRRLEDLGLCANAAKSQCWIDPLHMASLEACRGSVPLGSVPDGAGGASYGIDVYGVPIGAREYVHSTLSTKADELAGKANNMIQSLGSSDKQSLWVLLRCSFQHRFAWFTSNSYPSDAAGAAAIYDAAVLRVATVALGVSVSTDAHACRRLFLPVAQHGGGLRRQADSALAEVWGAAWRVVPHLLDTLAPDGTVLMQGILDRPAIAARVGRGAFEDMPTQGWRQFFASGSRLGGELEATWSRMQTELAGWGQQQDGMEVALGRESGLFLSLLPRGLGAFSCAEWVEATARYFGLPSPACAPLAAAGARLPRSGAQR
;
A
#
# COMPACT_ATOMS: atom_id res chain seq x y z
N VAL A 1 12.52 -16.51 -8.24
CA VAL A 1 13.01 -15.30 -8.93
C VAL A 1 11.82 -14.45 -9.31
N ARG A 2 11.84 -13.16 -9.01
CA ARG A 2 10.88 -12.17 -9.54
C ARG A 2 11.68 -11.06 -10.18
N ALA A 3 11.28 -10.62 -11.37
CA ALA A 3 11.95 -9.56 -12.10
C ALA A 3 10.93 -8.53 -12.55
N ALA A 4 11.28 -7.25 -12.47
CA ALA A 4 10.62 -6.20 -13.24
C ALA A 4 11.70 -5.32 -13.86
N HIS A 5 11.72 -5.28 -15.20
CA HIS A 5 12.80 -4.65 -15.96
C HIS A 5 14.18 -5.21 -15.55
N ASP A 6 15.10 -4.34 -15.11
CA ASP A 6 16.45 -4.68 -14.67
C ASP A 6 16.53 -5.10 -13.19
N ASP A 7 15.48 -4.83 -12.40
CA ASP A 7 15.42 -5.23 -11.00
C ASP A 7 15.04 -6.71 -10.86
N VAL A 8 15.97 -7.52 -10.37
CA VAL A 8 15.79 -8.96 -10.15
C VAL A 8 15.95 -9.32 -8.68
N TYR A 9 14.93 -9.97 -8.12
CA TYR A 9 14.87 -10.38 -6.73
C TYR A 9 14.88 -11.91 -6.60
N LEU A 10 15.75 -12.40 -5.74
CA LEU A 10 15.87 -13.80 -5.37
C LEU A 10 15.44 -13.95 -3.91
N LEU A 11 14.52 -14.89 -3.65
CA LEU A 11 14.00 -15.18 -2.32
C LEU A 11 14.09 -16.68 -2.08
N GLY A 12 14.69 -17.09 -0.96
CA GLY A 12 14.87 -18.49 -0.60
C GLY A 12 15.94 -18.67 0.47
N ARG A 13 16.36 -19.92 0.68
CA ARG A 13 17.50 -20.23 1.56
C ARG A 13 18.78 -19.64 0.94
N PRO A 14 19.72 -19.12 1.74
CA PRO A 14 20.95 -18.53 1.21
C PRO A 14 21.68 -19.44 0.21
N VAL A 15 21.86 -20.71 0.54
CA VAL A 15 22.54 -21.68 -0.34
C VAL A 15 21.90 -21.78 -1.73
N ASP A 16 20.56 -21.80 -1.81
CA ASP A 16 19.84 -21.89 -3.08
C ASP A 16 19.90 -20.56 -3.83
N VAL A 17 19.78 -19.44 -3.11
CA VAL A 17 19.76 -18.09 -3.68
C VAL A 17 21.11 -17.76 -4.32
N PHE A 18 22.22 -17.99 -3.62
CA PHE A 18 23.54 -17.65 -4.13
C PHE A 18 24.04 -18.62 -5.21
N ALA A 19 23.63 -19.89 -5.16
CA ALA A 19 23.83 -20.81 -6.29
C ALA A 19 23.08 -20.31 -7.54
N ALA A 20 21.80 -19.94 -7.38
CA ALA A 20 21.00 -19.38 -8.46
C ALA A 20 21.54 -18.03 -8.97
N LEU A 21 22.09 -17.19 -8.10
CA LEU A 21 22.73 -15.92 -8.49
C LEU A 21 23.98 -16.15 -9.34
N ALA A 22 24.83 -17.12 -8.98
CA ALA A 22 26.01 -17.47 -9.75
C ALA A 22 25.62 -17.96 -11.16
N ASP A 23 24.63 -18.86 -11.23
CA ASP A 23 24.11 -19.35 -12.50
C ASP A 23 23.45 -18.25 -13.34
N PHE A 24 22.69 -17.36 -12.71
CA PHE A 24 22.04 -16.23 -13.38
C PHE A 24 23.07 -15.26 -13.95
N THR A 25 24.09 -14.89 -13.16
CA THR A 25 25.15 -13.97 -13.58
C THR A 25 25.93 -14.53 -14.77
N ARG A 26 26.30 -15.81 -14.73
CA ARG A 26 26.96 -16.48 -15.86
C ARG A 26 26.10 -16.46 -17.13
N ARG A 27 24.79 -16.69 -17.01
CA ARG A 27 23.87 -16.64 -18.16
C ARG A 27 23.63 -15.22 -18.68
N LEU A 28 23.77 -14.19 -17.85
CA LEU A 28 23.73 -12.80 -18.31
C LEU A 28 24.93 -12.49 -19.22
N GLU A 29 26.11 -13.02 -18.90
CA GLU A 29 27.32 -12.84 -19.73
C GLU A 29 27.12 -13.43 -21.13
N ASP A 30 26.46 -14.59 -21.24
CA ASP A 30 26.09 -15.20 -22.52
C ASP A 30 25.18 -14.28 -23.38
N LEU A 31 24.45 -13.37 -22.75
CA LEU A 31 23.59 -12.37 -23.40
C LEU A 31 24.30 -11.01 -23.62
N GLY A 32 25.59 -10.91 -23.30
CA GLY A 32 26.33 -9.64 -23.34
C GLY A 32 25.91 -8.64 -22.28
N LEU A 33 25.26 -9.10 -21.21
CA LEU A 33 24.81 -8.29 -20.07
C LEU A 33 25.68 -8.55 -18.84
N CYS A 34 25.73 -7.59 -17.93
CA CYS A 34 26.42 -7.74 -16.65
C CYS A 34 25.52 -7.28 -15.50
N ALA A 35 25.59 -7.98 -14.38
CA ALA A 35 24.90 -7.57 -13.15
C ALA A 35 25.61 -6.35 -12.56
N ASN A 36 24.83 -5.36 -12.10
CA ASN A 36 25.37 -4.22 -11.40
C ASN A 36 25.67 -4.60 -9.94
N ALA A 37 26.91 -5.04 -9.69
CA ALA A 37 27.37 -5.46 -8.37
C ALA A 37 27.26 -4.35 -7.31
N ALA A 38 27.42 -3.08 -7.70
CA ALA A 38 27.31 -1.94 -6.78
C ALA A 38 25.88 -1.69 -6.29
N LYS A 39 24.87 -2.14 -7.05
CA LYS A 39 23.45 -2.07 -6.67
C LYS A 39 22.92 -3.37 -6.06
N SER A 40 23.67 -4.46 -6.18
CA SER A 40 23.26 -5.76 -5.66
C SER A 40 23.50 -5.81 -4.16
N GLN A 41 22.44 -6.09 -3.40
CA GLN A 41 22.47 -6.18 -1.94
C GLN A 41 21.70 -7.41 -1.50
N CYS A 42 22.04 -7.92 -0.32
CA CYS A 42 21.30 -9.00 0.31
C CYS A 42 20.89 -8.64 1.74
N TRP A 43 19.83 -9.28 2.22
CA TRP A 43 19.40 -9.19 3.60
C TRP A 43 18.73 -10.48 4.03
N ILE A 44 18.86 -10.81 5.31
CA ILE A 44 18.14 -11.89 5.98
C ILE A 44 17.83 -11.45 7.41
N ASP A 45 16.86 -12.10 8.04
CA ASP A 45 16.60 -11.93 9.46
C ASP A 45 17.88 -12.17 10.30
N PRO A 46 18.19 -11.32 11.30
CA PRO A 46 19.37 -11.45 12.16
C PRO A 46 19.61 -12.86 12.72
N LEU A 47 18.54 -13.62 13.00
CA LEU A 47 18.62 -15.00 13.51
C LEU A 47 19.26 -15.99 12.52
N HIS A 48 19.31 -15.63 11.25
CA HIS A 48 19.84 -16.48 10.17
C HIS A 48 21.12 -15.92 9.53
N MET A 49 21.72 -14.87 10.11
CA MET A 49 22.90 -14.20 9.54
C MET A 49 24.08 -15.14 9.28
N ALA A 50 24.35 -16.09 10.19
CA ALA A 50 25.43 -17.06 9.99
C ALA A 50 25.28 -17.87 8.70
N SER A 51 24.03 -18.23 8.34
CA SER A 51 23.75 -18.94 7.08
C SER A 51 23.91 -18.06 5.84
N LEU A 52 23.69 -16.76 5.97
CA LEU A 52 23.90 -15.79 4.90
C LEU A 52 25.40 -15.54 4.68
N GLU A 53 26.16 -15.30 5.76
CA GLU A 53 27.61 -15.08 5.70
C GLU A 53 28.35 -16.26 5.06
N ALA A 54 27.90 -17.49 5.31
CA ALA A 54 28.47 -18.69 4.70
C ALA A 54 28.29 -18.77 3.16
N CYS A 55 27.35 -18.02 2.58
CA CYS A 55 26.97 -18.14 1.17
C CYS A 55 27.11 -16.84 0.36
N ARG A 56 27.03 -15.66 0.98
CA ARG A 56 26.87 -14.38 0.24
C ARG A 56 28.11 -13.94 -0.53
N GLY A 57 29.28 -14.49 -0.19
CA GLY A 57 30.55 -14.09 -0.80
C GLY A 57 30.78 -12.59 -0.70
N SER A 58 30.95 -11.93 -1.83
CA SER A 58 31.19 -10.48 -1.92
C SER A 58 29.93 -9.62 -1.97
N VAL A 59 28.72 -10.21 -2.03
CA VAL A 59 27.48 -9.42 -2.08
C VAL A 59 27.30 -8.71 -0.73
N PRO A 60 27.22 -7.37 -0.69
CA PRO A 60 27.12 -6.62 0.55
C PRO A 60 25.75 -6.80 1.20
N LEU A 61 25.72 -6.62 2.53
CA LEU A 61 24.46 -6.43 3.24
C LEU A 61 23.89 -5.06 2.87
N GLY A 62 22.60 -5.01 2.57
CA GLY A 62 21.92 -3.73 2.42
C GLY A 62 21.79 -3.05 3.79
N SER A 63 22.06 -1.75 3.82
CA SER A 63 22.09 -0.98 5.07
C SER A 63 21.87 0.50 4.87
N VAL A 64 21.33 1.16 5.90
CA VAL A 64 21.35 2.62 6.06
C VAL A 64 22.17 2.99 7.30
N PRO A 65 22.93 4.10 7.28
CA PRO A 65 23.60 4.60 8.47
C PRO A 65 22.58 4.84 9.58
N ASP A 66 22.89 4.40 10.80
CA ASP A 66 22.15 4.86 11.97
C ASP A 66 22.77 6.18 12.48
N GLY A 67 21.94 7.03 13.08
CA GLY A 67 22.38 8.34 13.59
C GLY A 67 23.38 8.25 14.77
N ALA A 68 23.70 7.04 15.24
CA ALA A 68 24.62 6.76 16.34
C ALA A 68 25.98 6.21 15.87
N GLY A 69 26.24 6.18 14.56
CA GLY A 69 27.51 5.74 13.98
C GLY A 69 27.59 4.23 13.68
N GLY A 70 26.48 3.50 13.82
CA GLY A 70 26.30 2.14 13.32
C GLY A 70 25.48 2.09 12.02
N ALA A 71 24.90 0.92 11.74
CA ALA A 71 24.09 0.70 10.55
C ALA A 71 22.86 -0.16 10.88
N SER A 72 21.72 0.22 10.32
CA SER A 72 20.51 -0.61 10.30
C SER A 72 20.43 -1.36 8.97
N TYR A 73 20.02 -2.63 9.00
CA TYR A 73 20.12 -3.51 7.83
C TYR A 73 18.76 -3.84 7.21
N GLY A 74 18.73 -3.88 5.88
CA GLY A 74 17.55 -4.13 5.07
C GLY A 74 17.85 -3.92 3.58
N ILE A 75 16.87 -4.15 2.72
CA ILE A 75 16.95 -3.88 1.28
C ILE A 75 15.66 -3.23 0.81
N ASP A 76 15.74 -2.51 -0.30
CA ASP A 76 14.56 -2.01 -1.00
C ASP A 76 14.11 -3.03 -2.04
N VAL A 77 12.82 -3.40 -2.01
CA VAL A 77 12.19 -4.27 -3.01
C VAL A 77 11.10 -3.47 -3.71
N TYR A 78 11.30 -3.17 -4.99
CA TYR A 78 10.45 -2.23 -5.74
C TYR A 78 10.27 -0.89 -5.02
N GLY A 79 11.35 -0.40 -4.41
CA GLY A 79 11.38 0.83 -3.62
C GLY A 79 10.68 0.75 -2.26
N VAL A 80 10.14 -0.42 -1.86
CA VAL A 80 9.57 -0.65 -0.54
C VAL A 80 10.65 -1.22 0.37
N PRO A 81 10.95 -0.59 1.52
CA PRO A 81 11.99 -1.08 2.42
C PRO A 81 11.52 -2.35 3.15
N ILE A 82 12.38 -3.38 3.14
CA ILE A 82 12.20 -4.63 3.87
C ILE A 82 13.47 -4.86 4.69
N GLY A 83 13.32 -5.03 6.00
CA GLY A 83 14.48 -5.28 6.84
C GLY A 83 14.20 -5.21 8.33
N ALA A 84 15.25 -4.88 9.08
CA ALA A 84 15.14 -4.48 10.48
C ALA A 84 14.20 -3.27 10.61
N ARG A 85 13.53 -3.16 11.76
CA ARG A 85 12.54 -2.10 12.00
C ARG A 85 13.17 -0.72 11.81
N GLU A 86 14.37 -0.53 12.34
CA GLU A 86 15.13 0.72 12.27
C GLU A 86 15.47 1.10 10.82
N TYR A 87 15.82 0.11 9.98
CA TYR A 87 16.06 0.32 8.54
C TYR A 87 14.79 0.80 7.84
N VAL A 88 13.65 0.13 8.10
CA VAL A 88 12.36 0.45 7.50
C VAL A 88 11.92 1.86 7.90
N HIS A 89 11.98 2.20 9.19
CA HIS A 89 11.61 3.53 9.70
C HIS A 89 12.49 4.64 9.11
N SER A 90 13.81 4.44 9.09
CA SER A 90 14.76 5.42 8.53
C SER A 90 14.53 5.64 7.04
N THR A 91 14.33 4.56 6.28
CA THR A 91 14.10 4.63 4.84
C THR A 91 12.76 5.28 4.51
N LEU A 92 11.67 4.90 5.19
CA LEU A 92 10.35 5.51 4.99
C LEU A 92 10.35 7.00 5.36
N SER A 93 11.04 7.38 6.44
CA SER A 93 11.20 8.79 6.83
C SER A 93 11.94 9.57 5.75
N THR A 94 13.03 9.02 5.22
CA THR A 94 13.78 9.63 4.10
C THR A 94 12.88 9.82 2.87
N LYS A 95 12.06 8.82 2.51
CA LYS A 95 11.09 8.95 1.39
C LYS A 95 10.03 10.02 1.66
N ALA A 96 9.54 10.13 2.88
CA ALA A 96 8.59 11.17 3.27
C ALA A 96 9.22 12.57 3.21
N ASP A 97 10.48 12.72 3.65
CA ASP A 97 11.23 13.97 3.57
C ASP A 97 11.51 14.38 2.11
N GLU A 98 11.86 13.43 1.23
CA GLU A 98 11.97 13.68 -0.20
C GLU A 98 10.65 14.21 -0.80
N LEU A 99 9.52 13.62 -0.42
CA LEU A 99 8.20 14.09 -0.84
C LEU A 99 7.86 15.47 -0.24
N ALA A 100 8.23 15.72 1.02
CA ALA A 100 8.09 17.03 1.64
C ALA A 100 8.93 18.10 0.91
N GLY A 101 10.12 17.75 0.44
CA GLY A 101 10.93 18.60 -0.44
C GLY A 101 10.24 18.89 -1.77
N LYS A 102 9.61 17.89 -2.41
CA LYS A 102 8.80 18.11 -3.62
C LYS A 102 7.60 19.02 -3.35
N ALA A 103 6.99 18.95 -2.17
CA ALA A 103 5.93 19.86 -1.75
C ALA A 103 6.42 21.32 -1.71
N ASN A 104 7.63 21.54 -1.17
CA ASN A 104 8.25 22.87 -1.14
C ASN A 104 8.54 23.39 -2.55
N ASN A 105 9.03 22.54 -3.46
CA ASN A 105 9.25 22.93 -4.86
C ASN A 105 7.93 23.35 -5.55
N MET A 106 6.83 22.63 -5.29
CA MET A 106 5.51 23.01 -5.80
C MET A 106 5.06 24.38 -5.27
N ILE A 107 5.22 24.61 -3.95
CA ILE A 107 4.89 25.88 -3.30
C ILE A 107 5.72 27.03 -3.89
N GLN A 108 7.04 26.84 -4.04
CA GLN A 108 7.92 27.87 -4.59
C GLN A 108 7.59 28.21 -6.05
N SER A 109 7.18 27.21 -6.84
CA SER A 109 6.89 27.40 -8.26
C SER A 109 5.54 28.07 -8.52
N LEU A 110 4.52 27.78 -7.69
CA LEU A 110 3.12 28.15 -7.99
C LEU A 110 2.42 28.92 -6.87
N GLY A 111 2.96 28.96 -5.66
CA GLY A 111 2.25 29.49 -4.49
C GLY A 111 1.90 30.97 -4.56
N SER A 112 2.70 31.77 -5.27
CA SER A 112 2.47 33.20 -5.48
C SER A 112 1.81 33.53 -6.83
N SER A 113 1.99 32.66 -7.84
CA SER A 113 1.61 32.92 -9.24
C SER A 113 0.29 32.25 -9.64
N ASP A 114 0.06 31.00 -9.23
CA ASP A 114 -1.11 30.21 -9.62
C ASP A 114 -1.53 29.21 -8.55
N LYS A 115 -2.27 29.72 -7.56
CA LYS A 115 -2.82 28.96 -6.44
C LYS A 115 -3.83 27.89 -6.86
N GLN A 116 -4.55 28.09 -7.97
CA GLN A 116 -5.52 27.12 -8.46
C GLN A 116 -4.81 25.91 -9.06
N SER A 117 -3.77 26.13 -9.86
CA SER A 117 -2.92 25.04 -10.35
C SER A 117 -2.23 24.30 -9.21
N LEU A 118 -1.76 25.01 -8.17
CA LEU A 118 -1.20 24.37 -6.98
C LEU A 118 -2.21 23.45 -6.28
N TRP A 119 -3.46 23.90 -6.14
CA TRP A 119 -4.55 23.08 -5.58
C TRP A 119 -4.84 21.85 -6.43
N VAL A 120 -4.92 21.99 -7.76
CA VAL A 120 -5.15 20.88 -8.68
C VAL A 120 -4.00 19.87 -8.61
N LEU A 121 -2.75 20.32 -8.62
CA LEU A 121 -1.59 19.43 -8.48
C LEU A 121 -1.56 18.72 -7.13
N LEU A 122 -1.90 19.41 -6.05
CA LEU A 122 -2.04 18.81 -4.73
C LEU A 122 -3.04 17.66 -4.77
N ARG A 123 -4.25 17.96 -5.25
CA ARG A 123 -5.40 17.08 -5.16
C ARG A 123 -5.37 15.93 -6.17
N CYS A 124 -4.87 16.15 -7.38
CA CYS A 124 -4.90 15.15 -8.45
C CYS A 124 -3.60 14.36 -8.58
N SER A 125 -2.51 14.80 -7.94
CA SER A 125 -1.22 14.12 -8.04
C SER A 125 -0.53 13.97 -6.71
N PHE A 126 -0.19 15.07 -6.04
CA PHE A 126 0.74 15.04 -4.92
C PHE A 126 0.20 14.19 -3.77
N GLN A 127 -1.07 14.36 -3.36
CA GLN A 127 -1.65 13.68 -2.19
C GLN A 127 -1.62 12.14 -2.27
N HIS A 128 -1.47 11.55 -3.46
CA HIS A 128 -1.48 10.10 -3.66
C HIS A 128 -0.08 9.46 -3.64
N ARG A 129 0.99 10.25 -3.56
CA ARG A 129 2.36 9.76 -3.78
C ARG A 129 2.90 8.84 -2.68
N PHE A 130 2.36 8.90 -1.48
CA PHE A 130 2.81 8.04 -0.38
C PHE A 130 2.01 6.74 -0.23
N ALA A 131 0.86 6.62 -0.89
CA ALA A 131 -0.03 5.46 -0.82
C ALA A 131 0.66 4.14 -1.19
N TRP A 132 1.66 4.19 -2.08
CA TRP A 132 2.48 3.03 -2.43
C TRP A 132 3.20 2.43 -1.22
N PHE A 133 3.75 3.27 -0.33
CA PHE A 133 4.50 2.80 0.83
C PHE A 133 3.56 2.25 1.91
N THR A 134 2.48 2.96 2.22
CA THR A 134 1.48 2.55 3.21
C THR A 134 0.69 1.31 2.80
N SER A 135 0.54 1.06 1.49
CA SER A 135 -0.03 -0.19 0.98
C SER A 135 0.91 -1.40 1.15
N ASN A 136 2.22 -1.18 1.18
CA ASN A 136 3.22 -2.27 1.13
C ASN A 136 4.11 -2.37 2.38
N SER A 137 3.87 -1.53 3.39
CA SER A 137 4.59 -1.53 4.67
C SER A 137 3.64 -1.79 5.83
N TYR A 138 4.17 -2.24 6.96
CA TYR A 138 3.36 -2.36 8.16
C TYR A 138 2.83 -0.98 8.59
N PRO A 139 1.55 -0.84 8.94
CA PRO A 139 0.98 0.41 9.42
C PRO A 139 1.76 1.00 10.60
N SER A 140 2.20 0.15 11.53
CA SER A 140 3.03 0.60 12.66
C SER A 140 4.41 1.13 12.26
N ASP A 141 4.93 0.73 11.10
CA ASP A 141 6.21 1.21 10.58
C ASP A 141 6.05 2.47 9.72
N ALA A 142 4.96 2.55 8.95
CA ALA A 142 4.70 3.70 8.08
C ALA A 142 4.11 4.91 8.80
N ALA A 143 3.56 4.75 10.02
CA ALA A 143 2.82 5.80 10.73
C ALA A 143 3.60 7.12 10.88
N GLY A 144 4.88 7.06 11.29
CA GLY A 144 5.71 8.25 11.47
C GLY A 144 5.94 9.00 10.16
N ALA A 145 6.31 8.27 9.11
CA ALA A 145 6.53 8.83 7.78
C ALA A 145 5.23 9.36 7.13
N ALA A 146 4.10 8.68 7.35
CA ALA A 146 2.79 9.16 6.91
C ALA A 146 2.42 10.50 7.56
N ALA A 147 2.73 10.69 8.84
CA ALA A 147 2.50 11.97 9.53
C ALA A 147 3.35 13.13 8.96
N ILE A 148 4.61 12.87 8.60
CA ILE A 148 5.49 13.84 7.92
C ILE A 148 4.88 14.25 6.57
N TYR A 149 4.41 13.27 5.82
CA TYR A 149 3.79 13.47 4.52
C TYR A 149 2.44 14.22 4.63
N ASP A 150 1.60 13.88 5.60
CA ASP A 150 0.33 14.58 5.87
C ASP A 150 0.56 16.04 6.24
N ALA A 151 1.60 16.33 7.02
CA ALA A 151 2.01 17.69 7.29
C ALA A 151 2.43 18.43 6.00
N ALA A 152 3.10 17.76 5.06
CA ALA A 152 3.43 18.33 3.76
C ALA A 152 2.19 18.63 2.91
N VAL A 153 1.23 17.71 2.84
CA VAL A 153 -0.06 17.89 2.17
C VAL A 153 -0.79 19.11 2.75
N LEU A 154 -0.85 19.23 4.08
CA LEU A 154 -1.51 20.36 4.75
C LEU A 154 -0.81 21.70 4.49
N ARG A 155 0.53 21.73 4.42
CA ARG A 155 1.28 22.94 4.05
C ARG A 155 0.94 23.40 2.64
N VAL A 156 0.94 22.50 1.66
CA VAL A 156 0.57 22.85 0.28
C VAL A 156 -0.88 23.34 0.21
N ALA A 157 -1.80 22.68 0.92
CA ALA A 157 -3.20 23.09 0.98
C ALA A 157 -3.36 24.51 1.54
N THR A 158 -2.65 24.82 2.63
CA THR A 158 -2.64 26.15 3.26
C THR A 158 -2.21 27.25 2.29
N VAL A 159 -1.14 27.01 1.53
CA VAL A 159 -0.65 27.97 0.53
C VAL A 159 -1.63 28.12 -0.62
N ALA A 160 -2.14 27.01 -1.15
CA ALA A 160 -3.07 27.00 -2.28
C ALA A 160 -4.41 27.70 -1.93
N LEU A 161 -4.91 27.52 -0.71
CA LEU A 161 -6.14 28.18 -0.25
C LEU A 161 -5.90 29.65 0.15
N GLY A 162 -4.64 30.04 0.40
CA GLY A 162 -4.29 31.39 0.86
C GLY A 162 -4.74 31.70 2.29
N VAL A 163 -5.16 30.68 3.05
CA VAL A 163 -5.60 30.80 4.45
C VAL A 163 -5.01 29.66 5.27
N SER A 164 -4.59 29.98 6.49
CA SER A 164 -4.13 28.97 7.45
C SER A 164 -5.31 28.14 7.93
N VAL A 165 -5.42 26.91 7.40
CA VAL A 165 -6.44 25.94 7.79
C VAL A 165 -6.08 25.18 9.08
N SER A 166 -4.81 25.20 9.48
CA SER A 166 -4.32 24.48 10.66
C SER A 166 -4.72 25.11 11.99
N THR A 167 -5.10 26.38 11.99
CA THR A 167 -5.49 27.15 13.20
C THR A 167 -6.96 26.93 13.60
N ASP A 168 -7.77 26.34 12.72
CA ASP A 168 -9.17 25.99 12.97
C ASP A 168 -9.35 24.47 12.82
N ALA A 169 -9.65 23.80 13.95
CA ALA A 169 -9.84 22.36 13.98
C ALA A 169 -11.01 21.88 13.10
N HIS A 170 -12.08 22.68 12.97
CA HIS A 170 -13.22 22.34 12.11
C HIS A 170 -12.87 22.51 10.63
N ALA A 171 -12.21 23.61 10.26
CA ALA A 171 -11.73 23.81 8.89
C ALA A 171 -10.74 22.73 8.48
N CYS A 172 -9.80 22.40 9.37
CA CYS A 172 -8.83 21.32 9.17
C CYS A 172 -9.53 19.97 8.98
N ARG A 173 -10.53 19.63 9.81
CA ARG A 173 -11.32 18.38 9.64
C ARG A 173 -12.06 18.37 8.31
N ARG A 174 -12.75 19.45 7.94
CA ARG A 174 -13.49 19.54 6.66
C ARG A 174 -12.60 19.42 5.44
N LEU A 175 -11.37 19.91 5.51
CA LEU A 175 -10.41 19.82 4.40
C LEU A 175 -10.16 18.36 3.99
N PHE A 176 -10.11 17.45 4.96
CA PHE A 176 -9.91 16.02 4.75
C PHE A 176 -11.22 15.24 4.58
N LEU A 177 -12.36 15.89 4.44
CA LEU A 177 -13.60 15.21 4.08
C LEU A 177 -13.75 15.12 2.55
N PRO A 178 -14.43 14.09 2.03
CA PRO A 178 -14.79 14.01 0.62
C PRO A 178 -15.59 15.23 0.14
N VAL A 179 -15.42 15.61 -1.14
CA VAL A 179 -16.20 16.71 -1.74
C VAL A 179 -17.71 16.43 -1.75
N ALA A 180 -18.11 15.16 -1.88
CA ALA A 180 -19.52 14.75 -1.79
C ALA A 180 -20.16 15.06 -0.41
N GLN A 181 -19.35 15.37 0.59
CA GLN A 181 -19.77 15.76 1.94
C GLN A 181 -19.42 17.23 2.23
N HIS A 182 -19.30 18.04 1.19
CA HIS A 182 -18.91 19.45 1.30
C HIS A 182 -17.54 19.65 1.98
N GLY A 183 -16.64 18.66 1.82
CA GLY A 183 -15.25 18.72 2.26
C GLY A 183 -14.28 19.22 1.19
N GLY A 184 -13.00 19.30 1.55
CA GLY A 184 -11.91 19.71 0.64
C GLY A 184 -11.44 18.61 -0.32
N GLY A 185 -11.80 17.35 -0.06
CA GLY A 185 -11.43 16.20 -0.86
C GLY A 185 -9.94 15.88 -0.84
N LEU A 186 -9.24 16.27 0.23
CA LEU A 186 -7.94 15.72 0.58
C LEU A 186 -8.12 14.50 1.47
N ARG A 187 -7.10 13.65 1.53
CA ARG A 187 -7.07 12.48 2.43
C ARG A 187 -5.86 12.57 3.34
N ARG A 188 -6.02 12.09 4.56
CA ARG A 188 -4.88 11.85 5.44
C ARG A 188 -4.34 10.46 5.17
N GLN A 189 -3.07 10.41 4.84
CA GLN A 189 -2.36 9.18 4.56
C GLN A 189 -2.29 8.29 5.80
N ALA A 190 -2.17 8.86 7.00
CA ALA A 190 -2.21 8.10 8.25
C ALA A 190 -3.57 7.41 8.48
N ASP A 191 -4.66 7.98 7.95
CA ASP A 191 -6.02 7.43 8.08
C ASP A 191 -6.30 6.41 6.96
N SER A 192 -5.92 6.73 5.72
CA SER A 192 -6.11 5.82 4.57
C SER A 192 -5.18 4.62 4.58
N ALA A 193 -4.01 4.70 5.23
CA ALA A 193 -3.04 3.61 5.35
C ALA A 193 -3.66 2.31 5.88
N LEU A 194 -4.62 2.42 6.81
CA LEU A 194 -5.29 1.25 7.39
C LEU A 194 -6.08 0.47 6.33
N ALA A 195 -6.83 1.18 5.48
CA ALA A 195 -7.60 0.56 4.40
C ALA A 195 -6.70 0.10 3.24
N GLU A 196 -5.63 0.86 2.96
CA GLU A 196 -4.67 0.56 1.89
C GLU A 196 -3.92 -0.75 2.14
N VAL A 197 -3.40 -0.97 3.35
CA VAL A 197 -2.73 -2.23 3.69
C VAL A 197 -3.69 -3.42 3.60
N TRP A 198 -4.95 -3.22 4.00
CA TRP A 198 -5.99 -4.24 3.88
C TRP A 198 -6.28 -4.58 2.42
N GLY A 199 -6.35 -3.57 1.56
CA GLY A 199 -6.52 -3.76 0.13
C GLY A 199 -5.33 -4.41 -0.57
N ALA A 200 -4.11 -4.13 -0.12
CA ALA A 200 -2.94 -4.85 -0.58
C ALA A 200 -2.94 -6.32 -0.12
N ALA A 201 -3.20 -6.56 1.17
CA ALA A 201 -3.26 -7.91 1.74
C ALA A 201 -4.31 -8.76 1.04
N TRP A 202 -5.51 -8.23 0.80
CA TRP A 202 -6.58 -8.94 0.12
C TRP A 202 -6.21 -9.35 -1.31
N ARG A 203 -5.47 -8.51 -2.04
CA ARG A 203 -5.01 -8.84 -3.40
C ARG A 203 -3.95 -9.93 -3.42
N VAL A 204 -3.14 -10.04 -2.36
CA VAL A 204 -1.94 -10.89 -2.37
C VAL A 204 -2.15 -12.19 -1.60
N VAL A 205 -2.63 -12.13 -0.35
CA VAL A 205 -2.63 -13.26 0.58
C VAL A 205 -3.42 -14.47 0.07
N PRO A 206 -4.64 -14.32 -0.49
CA PRO A 206 -5.38 -15.46 -1.06
C PRO A 206 -4.65 -16.14 -2.22
N HIS A 207 -3.79 -15.41 -2.93
CA HIS A 207 -3.05 -15.91 -4.10
C HIS A 207 -1.64 -16.42 -3.76
N LEU A 208 -1.28 -16.50 -2.48
CA LEU A 208 0.02 -17.06 -2.08
C LEU A 208 0.09 -18.57 -2.30
N LEU A 209 -1.04 -19.28 -2.17
CA LEU A 209 -1.14 -20.74 -2.31
C LEU A 209 -1.81 -21.13 -3.61
N ASP A 210 -1.56 -22.35 -4.07
CA ASP A 210 -2.26 -22.92 -5.21
C ASP A 210 -3.75 -23.08 -4.88
N THR A 211 -4.60 -22.73 -5.84
CA THR A 211 -6.03 -23.05 -5.83
C THR A 211 -6.21 -24.44 -6.43
N LEU A 212 -6.90 -25.33 -5.71
CA LEU A 212 -7.07 -26.72 -6.10
C LEU A 212 -8.54 -27.03 -6.44
N ALA A 213 -8.76 -27.92 -7.39
CA ALA A 213 -10.04 -28.57 -7.59
C ALA A 213 -10.30 -29.64 -6.51
N PRO A 214 -11.55 -30.11 -6.33
CA PRO A 214 -11.86 -31.16 -5.35
C PRO A 214 -11.08 -32.47 -5.54
N ASP A 215 -10.62 -32.75 -6.76
CA ASP A 215 -9.80 -33.92 -7.10
C ASP A 215 -8.29 -33.71 -6.86
N GLY A 216 -7.89 -32.53 -6.36
CA GLY A 216 -6.50 -32.15 -6.11
C GLY A 216 -5.78 -31.52 -7.30
N THR A 217 -6.44 -31.37 -8.46
CA THR A 217 -5.85 -30.72 -9.62
C THR A 217 -5.60 -29.23 -9.35
N VAL A 218 -4.39 -28.73 -9.66
CA VAL A 218 -4.08 -27.30 -9.53
C VAL A 218 -4.85 -26.51 -10.60
N LEU A 219 -5.80 -25.69 -10.16
CA LEU A 219 -6.58 -24.78 -11.01
C LEU A 219 -5.82 -23.48 -11.29
N MET A 220 -5.13 -22.96 -10.27
CA MET A 220 -4.33 -21.75 -10.36
C MET A 220 -3.08 -21.89 -9.51
N GLN A 221 -1.92 -21.61 -10.11
CA GLN A 221 -0.65 -21.63 -9.39
C GLN A 221 -0.52 -20.39 -8.50
N GLY A 222 -0.22 -20.63 -7.22
CA GLY A 222 0.06 -19.62 -6.21
C GLY A 222 1.43 -18.98 -6.38
N ILE A 223 1.58 -17.78 -5.82
CA ILE A 223 2.81 -16.98 -5.91
C ILE A 223 3.94 -17.62 -5.09
N LEU A 224 3.61 -18.29 -3.98
CA LEU A 224 4.56 -18.81 -2.99
C LEU A 224 4.02 -20.07 -2.28
N ASP A 225 3.48 -21.03 -3.03
CA ASP A 225 2.93 -22.25 -2.43
C ASP A 225 4.05 -23.10 -1.79
N ARG A 226 4.10 -23.07 -0.46
CA ARG A 226 5.06 -23.79 0.39
C ARG A 226 4.36 -24.27 1.66
N PRO A 227 4.75 -25.42 2.24
CA PRO A 227 4.14 -25.93 3.47
C PRO A 227 4.12 -24.90 4.61
N ALA A 228 5.21 -24.14 4.79
CA ALA A 228 5.31 -23.11 5.83
C ALA A 228 4.43 -21.88 5.58
N ILE A 229 4.06 -21.61 4.33
CA ILE A 229 3.09 -20.54 3.98
C ILE A 229 1.67 -21.08 4.14
N ALA A 230 1.41 -22.31 3.68
CA ALA A 230 0.12 -22.98 3.84
C ALA A 230 -0.28 -23.12 5.32
N ALA A 231 0.66 -23.43 6.20
CA ALA A 231 0.44 -23.48 7.63
C ALA A 231 0.03 -22.13 8.24
N ARG A 232 0.44 -21.00 7.64
CA ARG A 232 0.08 -19.66 8.12
C ARG A 232 -1.20 -19.14 7.47
N VAL A 233 -1.33 -19.28 6.16
CA VAL A 233 -2.42 -18.67 5.38
C VAL A 233 -3.68 -19.53 5.40
N GLY A 234 -3.53 -20.86 5.42
CA GLY A 234 -4.62 -21.81 5.30
C GLY A 234 -4.97 -22.12 3.85
N ARG A 235 -4.71 -23.36 3.41
CA ARG A 235 -5.10 -23.81 2.06
C ARG A 235 -6.62 -23.89 1.98
N GLY A 236 -7.20 -23.26 0.97
CA GLY A 236 -8.65 -23.18 0.80
C GLY A 236 -9.37 -22.24 1.79
N ALA A 237 -8.64 -21.55 2.67
CA ALA A 237 -9.26 -20.71 3.70
C ALA A 237 -10.14 -19.58 3.12
N PHE A 238 -9.82 -19.11 1.91
CA PHE A 238 -10.56 -18.06 1.22
C PHE A 238 -11.69 -18.58 0.30
N GLU A 239 -11.89 -19.90 0.21
CA GLU A 239 -13.01 -20.50 -0.52
C GLU A 239 -14.29 -20.46 0.31
N ASP A 240 -14.17 -20.61 1.64
CA ASP A 240 -15.25 -20.42 2.62
C ASP A 240 -14.90 -19.24 3.55
N MET A 241 -15.03 -18.04 2.99
CA MET A 241 -14.76 -16.78 3.69
C MET A 241 -15.52 -16.61 5.02
N PRO A 242 -16.82 -16.98 5.14
CA PRO A 242 -17.56 -16.87 6.40
C PRO A 242 -17.00 -17.72 7.54
N THR A 243 -16.55 -18.95 7.27
CA THR A 243 -16.15 -19.89 8.33
C THR A 243 -14.64 -19.88 8.58
N GLN A 244 -13.81 -19.69 7.56
CA GLN A 244 -12.35 -19.77 7.65
C GLN A 244 -11.71 -18.39 7.41
N GLY A 245 -11.74 -17.90 6.17
CA GLY A 245 -11.20 -16.61 5.76
C GLY A 245 -9.85 -16.29 6.38
N TRP A 246 -9.75 -15.13 7.03
CA TRP A 246 -8.53 -14.62 7.64
C TRP A 246 -8.16 -15.26 8.99
N ARG A 247 -9.00 -16.12 9.56
CA ARG A 247 -8.84 -16.61 10.95
C ARG A 247 -7.52 -17.32 11.17
N GLN A 248 -7.15 -18.22 10.25
CA GLN A 248 -5.88 -18.94 10.35
C GLN A 248 -4.69 -17.97 10.21
N PHE A 249 -4.79 -17.01 9.30
CA PHE A 249 -3.72 -16.02 9.09
C PHE A 249 -3.48 -15.16 10.34
N PHE A 250 -4.54 -14.76 11.05
CA PHE A 250 -4.44 -14.04 12.32
C PHE A 250 -3.87 -14.92 13.43
N ALA A 251 -4.36 -16.16 13.55
CA ALA A 251 -3.88 -17.12 14.55
C ALA A 251 -2.43 -17.61 14.30
N SER A 252 -1.88 -17.38 13.11
CA SER A 252 -0.56 -17.89 12.71
C SER A 252 0.63 -17.25 13.44
N GLY A 253 0.39 -16.15 14.19
CA GLY A 253 1.46 -15.36 14.82
C GLY A 253 2.30 -14.56 13.82
N SER A 254 1.88 -14.46 12.55
CA SER A 254 2.56 -13.60 11.58
C SER A 254 2.40 -12.12 11.95
N ARG A 255 3.49 -11.35 11.81
CA ARG A 255 3.45 -9.90 12.05
C ARG A 255 2.38 -9.21 11.20
N LEU A 256 2.28 -9.57 9.91
CA LEU A 256 1.27 -9.01 9.02
C LEU A 256 -0.15 -9.35 9.48
N GLY A 257 -0.39 -10.58 9.93
CA GLY A 257 -1.69 -10.98 10.49
C GLY A 257 -2.09 -10.12 11.70
N GLY A 258 -1.17 -9.93 12.65
CA GLY A 258 -1.41 -9.09 13.82
C GLY A 258 -1.63 -7.61 13.49
N GLU A 259 -0.88 -7.05 12.52
CA GLU A 259 -1.08 -5.67 12.05
C GLU A 259 -2.43 -5.50 11.35
N LEU A 260 -2.85 -6.46 10.53
CA LEU A 260 -4.16 -6.44 9.86
C LEU A 260 -5.31 -6.55 10.87
N GLU A 261 -5.18 -7.42 11.87
CA GLU A 261 -6.16 -7.55 12.96
C GLU A 261 -6.26 -6.24 13.76
N ALA A 262 -5.13 -5.67 14.17
CA ALA A 262 -5.10 -4.40 14.91
C ALA A 262 -5.69 -3.24 14.11
N THR A 263 -5.36 -3.13 12.82
CA THR A 263 -5.93 -2.09 11.95
C THR A 263 -7.42 -2.29 11.72
N TRP A 264 -7.89 -3.54 11.61
CA TRP A 264 -9.31 -3.85 11.53
C TRP A 264 -10.06 -3.40 12.78
N SER A 265 -9.57 -3.76 13.97
CA SER A 265 -10.16 -3.33 15.23
C SER A 265 -10.20 -1.81 15.36
N ARG A 266 -9.12 -1.12 15.00
CA ARG A 266 -9.07 0.35 15.00
C ARG A 266 -10.13 0.95 14.08
N MET A 267 -10.21 0.45 12.85
CA MET A 267 -11.23 0.88 11.88
C MET A 267 -12.65 0.67 12.46
N GLN A 268 -12.94 -0.49 13.08
CA GLN A 268 -14.23 -0.75 13.73
C GLN A 268 -14.52 0.20 14.90
N THR A 269 -13.54 0.52 15.73
CA THR A 269 -13.68 1.50 16.82
C THR A 269 -13.99 2.88 16.27
N GLU A 270 -13.30 3.30 15.21
CA GLU A 270 -13.60 4.55 14.51
C GLU A 270 -15.08 4.55 14.12
N LEU A 271 -15.56 3.53 13.39
CA LEU A 271 -16.97 3.39 12.97
C LEU A 271 -17.97 3.47 14.13
N ALA A 272 -17.69 2.81 15.24
CA ALA A 272 -18.57 2.80 16.41
C ALA A 272 -18.66 4.18 17.09
N GLY A 273 -17.54 4.92 17.16
CA GLY A 273 -17.51 6.29 17.68
C GLY A 273 -18.37 7.26 16.86
N TRP A 274 -18.47 7.06 15.55
CA TRP A 274 -19.39 7.85 14.71
C TRP A 274 -20.86 7.62 15.04
N GLY A 275 -21.24 6.42 15.48
CA GLY A 275 -22.62 6.09 15.84
C GLY A 275 -23.12 6.81 17.09
N GLN A 276 -22.22 7.20 18.00
CA GLN A 276 -22.58 7.92 19.24
C GLN A 276 -22.62 9.44 19.08
N GLN A 277 -21.99 9.99 18.04
CA GLN A 277 -21.93 11.43 17.78
C GLN A 277 -23.15 11.97 17.01
N GLN A 278 -24.20 11.16 16.86
CA GLN A 278 -25.43 11.45 16.10
C GLN A 278 -26.48 12.29 16.83
N ASP A 279 -26.41 12.44 18.16
CA ASP A 279 -27.36 13.23 18.93
C ASP A 279 -26.98 14.73 18.92
N GLY A 280 -27.44 15.46 17.90
CA GLY A 280 -27.54 16.94 17.98
C GLY A 280 -27.06 17.75 16.77
N MET A 281 -26.56 17.13 15.70
CA MET A 281 -26.22 17.87 14.49
C MET A 281 -26.48 17.04 13.23
N GLU A 282 -27.32 17.55 12.34
CA GLU A 282 -27.60 16.98 11.03
C GLU A 282 -26.34 17.08 10.15
N VAL A 283 -25.43 16.10 10.22
CA VAL A 283 -24.21 16.06 9.38
C VAL A 283 -23.88 14.64 8.91
N ALA A 284 -23.62 14.59 7.61
CA ALA A 284 -23.43 13.44 6.73
C ALA A 284 -22.28 12.47 7.10
N LEU A 285 -22.50 11.19 6.77
CA LEU A 285 -21.59 10.04 6.85
C LEU A 285 -20.13 10.38 6.48
N GLY A 286 -19.22 10.56 7.45
CA GLY A 286 -17.77 10.68 7.20
C GLY A 286 -17.18 9.40 6.58
N ARG A 287 -16.52 9.50 5.43
CA ARG A 287 -16.05 8.35 4.62
C ARG A 287 -14.53 8.21 4.50
N GLU A 288 -13.74 8.50 5.53
CA GLU A 288 -12.27 8.34 5.45
C GLU A 288 -11.78 6.93 5.85
N SER A 289 -12.57 6.16 6.60
CA SER A 289 -12.33 4.74 6.93
C SER A 289 -13.64 3.97 7.14
N GLY A 290 -14.67 4.66 7.66
CA GLY A 290 -16.01 4.11 7.90
C GLY A 290 -16.77 3.65 6.65
N LEU A 291 -16.51 4.19 5.45
CA LEU A 291 -17.15 3.69 4.23
C LEU A 291 -16.62 2.32 3.84
N PHE A 292 -15.31 2.10 3.98
CA PHE A 292 -14.71 0.78 3.75
C PHE A 292 -15.43 -0.25 4.63
N LEU A 293 -15.65 0.08 5.91
CA LEU A 293 -16.35 -0.80 6.85
C LEU A 293 -17.88 -0.87 6.68
N SER A 294 -18.54 0.19 6.20
CA SER A 294 -19.98 0.21 5.96
C SER A 294 -20.36 -0.40 4.63
N LEU A 295 -19.41 -0.44 3.70
CA LEU A 295 -19.49 -1.24 2.50
C LEU A 295 -19.20 -2.68 2.86
N LEU A 296 -18.20 -2.95 3.72
CA LEU A 296 -17.98 -4.29 4.23
C LEU A 296 -19.19 -4.79 5.03
N PRO A 297 -19.56 -6.07 4.90
CA PRO A 297 -20.73 -6.61 5.55
C PRO A 297 -20.45 -6.62 7.04
N ARG A 298 -21.47 -6.40 7.86
CA ARG A 298 -21.42 -6.65 9.30
C ARG A 298 -21.40 -8.16 9.53
N GLY A 299 -20.24 -8.77 9.31
CA GLY A 299 -20.00 -10.20 9.36
C GLY A 299 -18.76 -10.55 8.55
N LEU A 300 -17.84 -11.31 9.15
CA LEU A 300 -16.69 -11.89 8.45
C LEU A 300 -17.19 -12.65 7.21
N GLY A 301 -16.89 -12.17 6.00
CA GLY A 301 -16.90 -13.01 4.80
C GLY A 301 -17.93 -12.79 3.68
N ALA A 302 -18.54 -11.62 3.46
CA ALA A 302 -19.55 -11.46 2.40
C ALA A 302 -19.25 -10.39 1.32
N PHE A 303 -18.01 -10.31 0.84
CA PHE A 303 -17.74 -9.69 -0.46
C PHE A 303 -17.29 -10.77 -1.45
N SER A 304 -18.01 -10.91 -2.55
CA SER A 304 -17.43 -11.46 -3.77
C SER A 304 -16.30 -10.54 -4.25
N CYS A 305 -15.32 -11.08 -4.98
CA CYS A 305 -14.25 -10.26 -5.57
C CYS A 305 -14.80 -9.07 -6.38
N ALA A 306 -15.94 -9.26 -7.07
CA ALA A 306 -16.57 -8.21 -7.86
C ALA A 306 -17.07 -7.03 -7.01
N GLU A 307 -17.73 -7.31 -5.88
CA GLU A 307 -18.22 -6.27 -4.97
C GLU A 307 -17.05 -5.48 -4.37
N TRP A 308 -15.89 -6.13 -4.18
CA TRP A 308 -14.77 -5.51 -3.46
C TRP A 308 -13.99 -4.62 -4.40
N VAL A 309 -13.81 -5.06 -5.65
CA VAL A 309 -13.24 -4.25 -6.73
C VAL A 309 -14.16 -3.05 -7.02
N GLU A 310 -15.49 -3.20 -6.92
CA GLU A 310 -16.45 -2.10 -7.04
C GLU A 310 -16.35 -1.09 -5.87
N ALA A 311 -16.30 -1.57 -4.63
CA ALA A 311 -16.13 -0.73 -3.43
C ALA A 311 -14.78 0.02 -3.45
N THR A 312 -13.74 -0.66 -3.89
CA THR A 312 -12.37 -0.12 -4.02
C THR A 312 -12.27 0.91 -5.13
N ALA A 313 -12.87 0.64 -6.29
CA ALA A 313 -12.93 1.61 -7.36
C ALA A 313 -13.64 2.89 -6.92
N ARG A 314 -14.78 2.78 -6.23
CA ARG A 314 -15.49 3.95 -5.68
C ARG A 314 -14.68 4.68 -4.61
N TYR A 315 -13.97 3.96 -3.75
CA TYR A 315 -13.09 4.57 -2.73
C TYR A 315 -11.91 5.32 -3.37
N PHE A 316 -11.30 4.76 -4.41
CA PHE A 316 -10.20 5.41 -5.14
C PHE A 316 -10.66 6.40 -6.22
N GLY A 317 -11.97 6.63 -6.37
CA GLY A 317 -12.51 7.52 -7.42
C GLY A 317 -12.28 7.00 -8.85
N LEU A 318 -12.03 5.70 -8.98
CA LEU A 318 -11.89 5.00 -10.25
C LEU A 318 -13.29 4.65 -10.79
N PRO A 319 -13.47 4.61 -12.13
CA PRO A 319 -14.71 4.14 -12.71
C PRO A 319 -15.03 2.72 -12.25
N SER A 320 -16.30 2.48 -11.95
CA SER A 320 -16.82 1.16 -11.58
C SER A 320 -16.33 0.10 -12.59
N PRO A 321 -15.67 -0.98 -12.14
CA PRO A 321 -15.28 -2.12 -12.99
C PRO A 321 -16.48 -2.77 -13.68
N ALA A 322 -17.67 -2.75 -13.07
CA ALA A 322 -18.91 -3.20 -13.70
C ALA A 322 -19.37 -2.25 -14.82
N CYS A 323 -19.06 -0.95 -14.70
CA CYS A 323 -19.35 0.05 -15.72
C CYS A 323 -18.19 0.28 -16.72
N ALA A 324 -16.98 -0.21 -16.45
CA ALA A 324 -15.81 0.00 -17.30
C ALA A 324 -16.00 -0.57 -18.73
N PRO A 325 -16.65 -1.73 -18.95
CA PRO A 325 -17.00 -2.19 -20.28
C PRO A 325 -18.04 -1.30 -20.98
N LEU A 326 -18.99 -0.71 -20.23
CA LEU A 326 -20.02 0.18 -20.76
C LEU A 326 -19.45 1.57 -21.12
N ALA A 327 -18.48 2.06 -20.36
CA ALA A 327 -17.72 3.26 -20.67
C ALA A 327 -16.77 3.05 -21.86
N ALA A 328 -16.18 1.86 -21.98
CA ALA A 328 -15.34 1.46 -23.12
C ALA A 328 -16.13 1.17 -24.41
N ALA A 329 -17.40 0.77 -24.30
CA ALA A 329 -18.30 0.51 -25.43
C ALA A 329 -18.79 1.79 -26.15
N GLY A 330 -18.37 2.96 -25.68
CA GLY A 330 -18.65 4.24 -26.30
C GLY A 330 -20.06 4.72 -25.98
N ALA A 331 -20.14 5.90 -25.36
CA ALA A 331 -21.30 6.76 -25.53
C ALA A 331 -21.48 6.99 -27.04
N ARG A 332 -22.36 6.21 -27.68
CA ARG A 332 -22.91 6.58 -28.99
C ARG A 332 -23.82 7.77 -28.72
N LEU A 333 -23.23 8.96 -28.78
CA LEU A 333 -23.98 10.19 -28.94
C LEU A 333 -24.89 10.01 -30.16
N PRO A 334 -26.19 10.33 -30.08
CA PRO A 334 -27.03 10.36 -31.27
C PRO A 334 -26.39 11.36 -32.23
N ARG A 335 -26.06 10.90 -33.44
CA ARG A 335 -25.56 11.75 -34.51
C ARG A 335 -26.57 12.87 -34.74
N SER A 336 -26.17 14.10 -34.45
CA SER A 336 -26.83 15.28 -35.01
C SER A 336 -26.55 15.30 -36.51
N GLY A 337 -27.61 15.39 -37.33
CA GLY A 337 -27.44 15.55 -38.78
C GLY A 337 -28.65 15.22 -39.65
N ALA A 338 -29.63 16.15 -39.65
CA ALA A 338 -30.30 16.73 -40.83
C ALA A 338 -31.15 15.87 -41.82
N GLN A 339 -32.39 16.37 -41.98
CA GLN A 339 -33.22 16.49 -43.20
C GLN A 339 -33.94 15.24 -43.76
N ARG A 340 -35.26 15.17 -43.57
CA ARG A 340 -36.28 15.82 -44.42
C ARG A 340 -37.54 16.10 -43.62
#